data_AF-A0A8H3DI53-F1
#
_entry.id   AF-A0A8H3DI53-F1
#
_cell.length_a   1.000
_cell.length_b   1.000
_cell.length_c   1.000
_cell.angle_alpha   90.00
_cell.angle_beta   90.00
_cell.angle_gamma   90.00
#
_symmetry.space_group_name_H-M   'P 1'
#
loop_
_entity.id
_entity.type
_entity.pdbx_description
1 polymer ?
#
loop_
_entity_poly.entity_id
_entity_poly.type
_entity_poly.pdbx_seq_one_letter_code
_entity_poly.pdbx_strand_id
1 'polypeptide(L)'
;MFKFTALAILIAQATSTLAHGGVTIFSIGSTKYQGWQPFIQAKGQVTAGRPYTSYDPILDPVGSTLHCNNAGQSGPSQQTVNITAGDEITAYWAQWTHAEGPVTV
;
A
#
# COMPACT_ATOMS: atom_id res chain seq x y z
N MET A 1 7.52 -41.10 -6.11
CA MET A 1 6.23 -40.37 -6.12
C MET A 1 6.04 -39.45 -4.90
N PHE A 2 6.40 -39.86 -3.67
CA PHE A 2 6.28 -39.01 -2.47
C PHE A 2 7.11 -37.70 -2.50
N LYS A 3 8.33 -37.72 -3.05
CA LYS A 3 9.23 -36.54 -3.08
C LYS A 3 8.73 -35.39 -3.98
N PHE A 4 8.06 -35.71 -5.08
CA PHE A 4 7.51 -34.70 -6.00
C PHE A 4 6.27 -34.00 -5.42
N THR A 5 5.49 -34.73 -4.60
CA THR A 5 4.30 -34.19 -3.94
C THR A 5 4.67 -33.21 -2.82
N ALA A 6 5.71 -33.52 -2.03
CA ALA A 6 6.21 -32.63 -0.98
C ALA A 6 6.79 -31.32 -1.55
N LEU A 7 7.50 -31.38 -2.69
CA LEU A 7 8.03 -30.20 -3.36
C LEU A 7 6.90 -29.31 -3.92
N ALA A 8 5.86 -29.90 -4.49
CA ALA A 8 4.69 -29.16 -5.00
C ALA A 8 3.93 -28.43 -3.88
N ILE A 9 3.75 -29.09 -2.72
CA ILE A 9 3.12 -28.46 -1.54
C ILE A 9 3.99 -27.32 -1.01
N LEU A 10 5.31 -27.51 -0.92
CA LEU A 10 6.22 -26.46 -0.45
C LEU A 10 6.20 -25.23 -1.37
N ILE A 11 6.16 -25.43 -2.69
CA ILE A 11 6.07 -24.33 -3.67
C ILE A 11 4.71 -23.61 -3.56
N ALA A 12 3.61 -24.34 -3.41
CA ALA A 12 2.28 -23.75 -3.26
C ALA A 12 2.12 -22.96 -1.95
N GLN A 13 2.74 -23.42 -0.86
CA GLN A 13 2.74 -22.71 0.43
C GLN A 13 3.66 -21.47 0.40
N ALA A 14 4.72 -21.48 -0.42
CA ALA A 14 5.57 -20.31 -0.60
C ALA A 14 4.87 -19.17 -1.38
N THR A 15 3.85 -19.49 -2.18
CA THR A 15 3.08 -18.47 -2.92
C THR A 15 1.96 -17.84 -2.09
N SER A 16 1.55 -18.44 -0.97
CA SER A 16 0.49 -17.90 -0.11
C SER A 16 0.95 -16.81 0.86
N THR A 17 2.26 -16.53 0.95
CA THR A 17 2.83 -15.59 1.94
C THR A 17 3.13 -14.19 1.38
N LEU A 18 2.82 -13.88 0.12
CA LEU A 18 3.37 -12.69 -0.56
C LEU A 18 2.36 -11.71 -1.17
N ALA A 19 1.07 -11.86 -0.92
CA ALA A 19 0.08 -11.03 -1.57
C ALA A 19 -0.56 -10.09 -0.55
N HIS A 20 0.00 -8.88 -0.41
CA HIS A 20 -0.57 -7.75 0.34
C HIS A 20 -0.52 -6.51 -0.57
N GLY A 21 -1.06 -5.38 -0.13
CA GLY A 21 -1.05 -4.17 -0.95
C GLY A 21 -1.27 -2.89 -0.19
N GLY A 22 -1.26 -1.79 -0.94
CA GLY A 22 -1.50 -0.45 -0.45
C GLY A 22 -1.93 0.48 -1.60
N VAL A 23 -2.34 1.69 -1.25
CA VAL A 23 -2.75 2.71 -2.22
C VAL A 23 -1.53 3.19 -3.01
N THR A 24 -1.58 3.07 -4.33
CA THR A 24 -0.48 3.48 -5.23
C THR A 24 -0.86 4.64 -6.13
N ILE A 25 -2.15 4.92 -6.28
CA ILE A 25 -2.71 6.05 -7.05
C ILE A 25 -3.92 6.57 -6.27
N PHE A 26 -4.17 7.87 -6.32
CA PHE A 26 -5.45 8.45 -5.92
C PHE A 26 -5.94 9.42 -7.00
N SER A 27 -7.24 9.63 -7.12
CA SER A 27 -7.80 10.66 -8.00
C SER A 27 -8.69 11.62 -7.23
N ILE A 28 -8.75 12.85 -7.74
CA ILE A 28 -9.71 13.87 -7.33
C ILE A 28 -10.50 14.21 -8.61
N GLY A 29 -11.77 13.84 -8.64
CA GLY A 29 -12.55 13.78 -9.88
C GLY A 29 -11.84 12.91 -10.94
N SER A 30 -11.66 13.44 -12.15
CA SER A 30 -10.99 12.75 -13.26
C SER A 30 -9.45 12.79 -13.22
N THR A 31 -8.86 13.58 -12.32
CA THR A 31 -7.40 13.77 -12.29
C THR A 31 -6.76 12.74 -11.40
N LYS A 32 -5.89 11.90 -11.98
CA LYS A 32 -5.09 10.90 -11.24
C LYS A 32 -3.76 11.50 -10.77
N TYR A 33 -3.40 11.16 -9.55
CA TYR A 33 -2.14 11.51 -8.91
C TYR A 33 -1.40 10.24 -8.52
N GLN A 34 -0.11 10.19 -8.82
CA GLN A 34 0.74 9.09 -8.39
C GLN A 34 0.86 9.11 -6.86
N GLY A 35 0.60 7.99 -6.21
CA GLY A 35 0.89 7.77 -4.79
C GLY A 35 2.33 7.32 -4.56
N TRP A 36 2.73 7.22 -3.29
CA TRP A 36 4.05 6.69 -2.94
C TRP A 36 4.23 5.25 -3.43
N GLN A 37 5.42 4.93 -3.96
CA GLN A 37 5.79 3.60 -4.41
C GLN A 37 6.80 2.98 -3.42
N PRO A 38 6.40 1.95 -2.64
CA PRO A 38 7.20 1.46 -1.50
C PRO A 38 8.44 0.67 -1.91
N PHE A 39 8.48 0.15 -3.14
CA PHE A 39 9.54 -0.76 -3.61
C PHE A 39 10.57 -0.10 -4.53
N ILE A 40 10.46 1.22 -4.75
CA ILE A 40 11.45 1.98 -5.52
C ILE A 40 12.12 3.01 -4.61
N GLN A 41 13.24 3.57 -5.08
CA GLN A 41 13.98 4.55 -4.30
C GLN A 41 13.14 5.78 -3.98
N ALA A 42 13.30 6.31 -2.76
CA ALA A 42 12.63 7.53 -2.32
C ALA A 42 13.01 8.75 -3.16
N LYS A 43 14.27 8.82 -3.58
CA LYS A 43 14.81 9.92 -4.38
C LYS A 43 14.07 10.01 -5.71
N GLY A 44 13.49 11.17 -5.99
CA GLY A 44 12.77 11.44 -7.24
C GLY A 44 11.27 11.14 -7.18
N GLN A 45 10.77 10.53 -6.11
CA GLN A 45 9.32 10.42 -5.91
C GLN A 45 8.73 11.76 -5.49
N VAL A 46 7.70 12.19 -6.21
CA VAL A 46 6.96 13.43 -5.97
C VAL A 46 5.49 13.06 -5.87
N THR A 47 4.91 13.18 -4.68
CA THR A 47 3.54 12.71 -4.40
C THR A 47 3.00 13.35 -3.13
N ALA A 48 1.68 13.39 -2.99
CA ALA A 48 1.03 13.74 -1.73
C ALA A 48 0.90 12.53 -0.76
N GLY A 49 1.09 11.30 -1.25
CA GLY A 49 1.11 10.12 -0.39
C GLY A 49 2.32 10.12 0.56
N ARG A 50 2.12 9.76 1.83
CA ARG A 50 3.23 9.57 2.78
C ARG A 50 4.00 8.29 2.47
N PRO A 51 5.32 8.23 2.74
CA PRO A 51 6.11 7.03 2.52
C PRO A 51 5.66 5.84 3.37
N TYR A 52 5.75 4.67 2.77
CA TYR A 52 5.67 3.37 3.43
C TYR A 52 6.65 2.41 2.74
N THR A 53 7.09 1.38 3.45
CA THR A 53 8.29 0.60 3.06
C THR A 53 8.00 -0.82 2.60
N SER A 54 6.81 -1.34 2.89
CA SER A 54 6.38 -2.67 2.47
C SER A 54 4.86 -2.73 2.42
N TYR A 55 4.32 -3.86 1.97
CA TYR A 55 2.90 -4.15 2.07
C TYR A 55 2.54 -4.92 3.36
N ASP A 56 3.48 -5.09 4.28
CA ASP A 56 3.20 -5.82 5.52
C ASP A 56 2.23 -5.05 6.41
N PRO A 57 1.30 -5.74 7.09
CA PRO A 57 0.36 -5.09 7.97
C PRO A 57 1.02 -4.60 9.25
N ILE A 58 0.45 -3.53 9.83
CA ILE A 58 0.70 -3.16 11.22
C ILE A 58 -0.21 -4.02 12.10
N LEU A 59 0.40 -4.82 12.99
CA LEU A 59 -0.32 -5.78 13.83
C LEU A 59 -0.61 -5.25 15.24
N ASP A 60 0.03 -4.16 15.65
CA ASP A 60 -0.19 -3.52 16.95
C ASP A 60 -1.22 -2.38 16.81
N PRO A 61 -2.42 -2.51 17.40
CA PRO A 61 -3.47 -1.49 17.30
C PRO A 61 -3.15 -0.19 18.06
N VAL A 62 -2.10 -0.17 18.90
CA VAL A 62 -1.59 1.04 19.55
C VAL A 62 -0.18 1.39 19.09
N GLY A 63 0.28 0.78 18.00
CA GLY A 63 1.59 1.03 17.41
C GLY A 63 1.74 2.49 16.99
N SER A 64 2.88 3.09 17.33
CA SER A 64 3.15 4.51 17.04
C SER A 64 3.14 4.84 15.55
N THR A 65 3.25 3.86 14.66
CA THR A 65 3.25 4.00 13.20
C THR A 65 1.88 3.77 12.55
N LEU A 66 0.83 3.44 13.32
CA LEU A 66 -0.50 3.12 12.78
C LEU A 66 -1.11 4.28 11.97
N HIS A 67 -0.75 5.52 12.28
CA HIS A 67 -1.30 6.74 11.66
C HIS A 67 -0.99 6.87 10.15
N CYS A 68 0.26 6.63 9.73
CA CYS A 68 0.71 6.84 8.35
C CYS A 68 1.68 5.75 7.86
N ASN A 69 1.65 4.55 8.46
CA ASN A 69 2.57 3.44 8.21
C ASN A 69 4.01 3.70 8.72
N ASN A 70 4.89 2.70 8.64
CA ASN A 70 6.21 2.64 9.28
C ASN A 70 7.18 3.77 8.88
N ALA A 71 6.99 4.39 7.72
CA ALA A 71 7.80 5.52 7.24
C ALA A 71 6.96 6.79 6.97
N GLY A 72 5.82 6.93 7.66
CA GLY A 72 4.78 7.93 7.40
C GLY A 72 5.13 9.41 7.56
N GLN A 73 6.41 9.75 7.68
CA GLN A 73 6.92 11.13 7.70
C GLN A 73 6.77 11.82 6.33
N SER A 74 7.13 13.09 6.21
CA SER A 74 7.19 13.74 4.89
C SER A 74 8.19 13.07 3.97
N GLY A 75 7.75 12.72 2.76
CA GLY A 75 8.65 12.29 1.69
C GLY A 75 9.60 13.42 1.26
N PRO A 76 10.68 13.10 0.51
CA PRO A 76 11.69 14.07 0.10
C PRO A 76 11.14 15.21 -0.75
N SER A 77 10.09 14.94 -1.54
CA SER A 77 9.38 15.93 -2.37
C SER A 77 7.88 15.85 -2.10
N GLN A 78 7.50 15.99 -0.82
CA GLN A 78 6.12 15.92 -0.36
C GLN A 78 5.26 17.01 -1.02
N GLN A 79 4.16 16.60 -1.66
CA GLN A 79 3.16 17.51 -2.20
C GLN A 79 1.95 17.62 -1.28
N THR A 80 1.19 18.70 -1.48
CA THR A 80 -0.19 18.86 -1.02
C THR A 80 -1.04 19.10 -2.24
N VAL A 81 -2.19 18.43 -2.34
CA VAL A 81 -3.14 18.64 -3.45
C VAL A 81 -4.29 19.50 -2.93
N ASN A 82 -4.57 20.60 -3.63
CA ASN A 82 -5.71 21.45 -3.32
C ASN A 82 -6.98 20.84 -3.91
N ILE A 83 -8.02 20.75 -3.09
CA ILE A 83 -9.34 20.22 -3.47
C ILE A 83 -10.43 21.17 -3.01
N THR A 84 -11.60 21.08 -3.63
CA THR A 84 -12.81 21.77 -3.18
C THR A 84 -13.56 20.86 -2.21
N ALA A 85 -14.16 21.44 -1.16
CA ALA A 85 -15.01 20.68 -0.27
C ALA A 85 -16.17 20.04 -1.05
N GLY A 86 -16.36 18.73 -0.90
CA GLY A 86 -17.34 17.94 -1.65
C GLY A 86 -16.77 17.24 -2.89
N ASP A 87 -15.50 17.46 -3.26
CA ASP A 87 -14.85 16.70 -4.32
C ASP A 87 -14.76 15.20 -3.97
N GLU A 88 -14.99 14.35 -4.96
CA GLU A 88 -14.82 12.91 -4.82
C GLU A 88 -13.34 12.51 -4.90
N ILE A 89 -12.88 11.75 -3.90
CA ILE A 89 -11.54 11.18 -3.84
C ILE A 89 -11.64 9.67 -4.00
N THR A 90 -10.95 9.11 -4.99
CA THR A 90 -10.83 7.65 -5.17
C THR A 90 -9.41 7.21 -4.87
N ALA A 91 -9.24 6.24 -3.97
CA ALA A 91 -7.96 5.56 -3.75
C ALA A 91 -7.91 4.26 -4.56
N TYR A 92 -6.78 3.99 -5.21
CA TYR A 92 -6.55 2.78 -6.00
C TYR A 92 -5.43 1.95 -5.38
N TRP A 93 -5.76 0.72 -5.02
CA TRP A 93 -4.81 -0.30 -4.61
C TRP A 93 -4.31 -1.03 -5.85
N ALA A 94 -2.99 -1.08 -6.07
CA ALA A 94 -2.42 -1.88 -7.16
C ALA A 94 -2.68 -3.38 -6.98
N GLN A 95 -2.80 -3.81 -5.72
CA GLN A 95 -3.08 -5.17 -5.31
C GLN A 95 -3.86 -5.14 -4.00
N TRP A 96 -4.87 -6.00 -3.88
CA TRP A 96 -5.58 -6.27 -2.64
C TRP A 96 -6.10 -7.70 -2.68
N THR A 97 -5.89 -8.44 -1.60
CA THR A 97 -5.95 -9.91 -1.60
C THR A 97 -6.78 -10.49 -0.45
N HIS A 98 -7.31 -9.61 0.41
CA HIS A 98 -8.11 -9.98 1.58
C HIS A 98 -9.57 -9.60 1.30
N ALA A 99 -10.49 -10.56 1.25
CA ALA A 99 -11.89 -10.25 0.96
C ALA A 99 -12.63 -9.72 2.20
N GLU A 100 -12.10 -10.01 3.39
CA GLU A 100 -12.71 -9.75 4.68
C GLU A 100 -12.06 -8.57 5.41
N GLY A 101 -12.90 -7.75 6.03
CA GLY A 101 -12.47 -6.64 6.87
C GLY A 101 -13.18 -5.33 6.50
N PRO A 102 -13.21 -4.36 7.42
CA PRO A 102 -13.76 -3.04 7.12
C PRO A 102 -12.77 -2.20 6.28
N VAL A 103 -13.31 -1.19 5.58
CA VAL A 103 -12.55 -0.08 5.01
C VAL A 103 -12.86 1.18 5.82
N THR A 104 -11.82 1.94 6.17
CA THR A 104 -11.94 3.24 6.84
C THR A 104 -11.19 4.31 6.04
N VAL A 105 -11.79 5.49 5.89
CA VAL A 105 -11.19 6.68 5.26
C VAL A 105 -11.22 7.83 6.25
#